data_AF-A0A233SB19-F1
#
_entry.id   AF-A0A233SB19-F1
#
_cell.length_a   1.000
_cell.length_b   1.000
_cell.length_c   1.000
_cell.angle_alpha   90.00
_cell.angle_beta   90.00
_cell.angle_gamma   90.00
#
_symmetry.space_group_name_H-M   'P 1'
#
loop_
_entity.id
_entity.type
_entity.pdbx_description
1 polymer ?
#
loop_
_entity_poly.entity_id
_entity_poly.type
_entity_poly.pdbx_seq_one_letter_code
_entity_poly.pdbx_strand_id
1 'polypeptide(L)' 'MRTVRIGVVGAGTPLTYLEPRSAHDALHFEAADVARCVAAGRLQSAHRPLDDSVTTLRAMDGIRGLCGISFPS' A
#
# COMPACT_ATOMS: atom_id res chain seq x y z
N MET A 1 7.81 17.69 -2.59
CA MET A 1 8.31 17.32 -1.27
C MET A 1 7.16 17.44 -0.30
N ARG A 2 6.84 16.40 0.45
CA ARG A 2 5.82 16.46 1.50
C ARG A 2 6.52 16.35 2.83
N THR A 3 6.43 17.39 3.66
CA THR A 3 7.02 17.40 5.00
C THR A 3 6.12 16.60 5.92
N VAL A 4 6.62 15.49 6.45
CA VAL A 4 5.91 14.70 7.46
C VAL A 4 6.45 15.10 8.83
N ARG A 5 5.57 15.65 9.69
CA ARG A 5 5.92 16.02 11.06
C ARG A 5 5.45 14.93 11.99
N ILE A 6 6.37 14.17 12.56
CA ILE A 6 6.04 13.14 13.56
C ILE A 6 5.91 13.86 14.90
N GLY A 7 4.67 13.98 15.40
CA GLY A 7 4.40 14.56 16.71
C GLY A 7 4.86 13.64 17.83
N VAL A 8 5.45 14.21 18.88
CA VAL A 8 5.76 13.50 20.12
C VAL A 8 4.61 13.68 21.11
N VAL A 9 4.21 12.63 21.82
CA VAL A 9 3.37 12.74 23.01
C VAL A 9 4.29 13.06 24.19
N GLY A 10 4.54 14.35 24.49
CA GLY A 10 5.39 14.81 25.61
C GLY A 10 6.34 15.98 25.28
N ALA A 11 7.21 16.35 26.22
CA ALA A 11 8.15 17.49 26.14
C ALA A 11 9.40 17.25 25.25
N GLY A 12 9.27 16.41 24.22
CA GLY A 12 10.36 16.13 23.28
C GLY A 12 10.41 17.10 22.10
N THR A 13 11.60 17.36 21.57
CA THR A 13 11.77 18.12 20.33
C THR A 13 11.16 17.33 19.15
N PRO A 14 10.33 17.96 18.29
CA PRO A 14 9.71 17.28 17.16
C PRO A 14 10.74 16.86 16.11
N LEU A 15 10.64 15.62 15.62
CA LEU A 15 11.44 15.11 14.51
C LEU A 15 10.79 15.51 13.18
N THR A 16 11.59 16.04 12.25
CA THR A 16 11.16 16.32 10.88
C THR A 16 11.83 15.34 9.93
N TYR A 17 11.03 14.58 9.18
CA TYR A 17 11.52 13.71 8.10
C TYR A 17 11.05 14.26 6.75
N LEU A 18 12.01 14.47 5.84
CA LEU A 18 11.75 14.87 4.47
C LEU A 18 11.81 13.62 3.60
N GLU A 19 10.65 13.11 3.22
CA GLU A 19 10.57 11.99 2.30
C GLU A 19 10.87 12.44 0.86
N PRO A 20 11.85 11.83 0.17
CA PRO A 20 12.06 12.07 -1.26
C PRO A 20 10.82 11.69 -2.07
N ARG A 21 10.53 12.42 -3.15
CA ARG A 21 9.51 11.97 -4.11
C ARG A 21 10.12 10.84 -4.93
N SER A 22 9.79 9.59 -4.60
CA SER A 22 10.09 8.46 -5.49
C SER A 22 9.09 8.45 -6.63
N ALA A 23 9.57 8.51 -7.87
CA ALA A 23 8.74 8.63 -9.07
C ALA A 23 8.28 7.26 -9.55
N HIS A 24 7.76 6.43 -8.62
CA HIS A 24 7.43 5.02 -8.87
C HIS A 24 8.63 4.12 -9.17
N ASP A 25 9.83 4.51 -8.73
CA ASP A 25 11.09 3.83 -9.03
C ASP A 25 11.10 2.35 -8.63
N ALA A 26 10.23 1.91 -7.71
CA ALA A 26 10.14 0.53 -7.26
C ALA A 26 9.12 -0.36 -8.02
N LEU A 27 8.23 0.20 -8.86
CA LEU A 27 7.19 -0.59 -9.52
C LEU A 27 7.74 -1.67 -10.46
N HIS A 28 8.97 -1.51 -10.93
CA HIS A 28 9.64 -2.53 -11.75
C HIS A 28 9.80 -3.87 -11.02
N PHE A 29 9.88 -3.88 -9.68
CA PHE A 29 9.93 -5.12 -8.91
C PHE A 29 8.62 -5.90 -8.99
N GLU A 30 7.47 -5.21 -8.96
CA GLU A 30 6.15 -5.82 -9.12
C GLU A 30 5.99 -6.38 -10.54
N ALA A 31 6.38 -5.60 -11.55
CA ALA A 31 6.35 -6.05 -12.95
C ALA A 31 7.23 -7.30 -13.16
N ALA A 32 8.43 -7.33 -12.57
CA ALA A 32 9.30 -8.50 -12.63
C ALA A 32 8.70 -9.72 -11.93
N ASP A 33 8.00 -9.53 -10.81
CA ASP A 33 7.32 -10.63 -10.10
C ASP A 33 6.18 -11.23 -10.93
N VAL A 34 5.36 -10.39 -11.57
CA VAL A 34 4.29 -10.83 -12.47
C VAL A 34 4.87 -11.59 -13.65
N ALA A 35 5.92 -11.06 -14.29
CA ALA A 35 6.59 -11.74 -15.40
C ALA A 35 7.10 -13.13 -15.01
N ARG A 36 7.71 -13.27 -13.82
CA ARG A 36 8.16 -14.58 -13.29
C ARG A 36 7.00 -15.53 -13.01
N CYS A 37 5.87 -15.04 -12.53
CA CYS A 37 4.68 -15.87 -12.28
C CYS A 37 4.10 -16.40 -13.59
N VAL A 38 3.91 -15.52 -14.57
CA VAL A 38 3.38 -15.88 -15.90
C VAL A 38 4.31 -16.88 -16.60
N ALA A 39 5.62 -16.62 -16.61
CA ALA A 39 6.60 -17.53 -17.21
C ALA A 39 6.59 -18.92 -16.55
N ALA A 40 6.25 -19.00 -15.26
CA ALA A 40 6.12 -20.25 -14.52
C ALA A 40 4.71 -20.87 -14.55
N GLY A 41 3.78 -20.33 -15.34
CA GLY A 41 2.40 -20.82 -15.42
C GLY A 41 1.59 -20.64 -14.14
N ARG A 42 2.00 -19.74 -13.24
CA ARG A 42 1.27 -19.43 -12.01
C ARG A 42 0.19 -18.38 -12.27
N LEU A 43 -0.92 -18.51 -11.57
CA LEU A 43 -2.05 -17.57 -11.63
C LEU A 43 -1.98 -16.44 -10.59
N GLN A 44 -1.01 -16.49 -9.69
CA GLN A 44 -0.86 -15.51 -8.60
C GLN A 44 0.59 -15.40 -8.13
N SER A 45 0.89 -14.31 -7.44
CA SER A 45 2.17 -14.10 -6.75
C SER A 45 2.23 -14.95 -5.49
N ALA A 46 3.42 -15.48 -5.18
CA ALA A 46 3.69 -16.13 -3.89
C ALA A 46 3.81 -15.10 -2.75
N HIS A 47 4.23 -13.87 -3.05
CA HIS A 47 4.39 -12.79 -2.08
C HIS A 47 3.05 -12.09 -1.78
N ARG A 48 2.13 -12.10 -2.75
CA ARG A 48 0.78 -11.57 -2.58
C ARG A 48 -0.27 -12.49 -3.20
N PRO A 49 -0.70 -13.53 -2.47
CA PRO A 49 -1.81 -14.38 -2.89
C PRO A 49 -3.11 -13.60 -3.08
N LEU A 50 -4.03 -14.17 -3.85
CA LEU A 50 -5.35 -13.57 -4.11
C LEU A 50 -6.18 -13.44 -2.83
N ASP A 51 -6.16 -14.45 -1.96
CA ASP A 51 -6.92 -14.44 -0.70
C ASP A 51 -6.51 -13.28 0.22
N ASP A 52 -5.21 -12.97 0.30
CA ASP A 52 -4.69 -11.83 1.06
C ASP A 52 -5.12 -10.49 0.44
N SER A 53 -5.19 -10.44 -0.90
CA SER A 53 -5.68 -9.27 -1.63
C SER A 53 -7.16 -9.03 -1.33
N VAL A 54 -7.98 -10.08 -1.40
CA VAL A 54 -9.42 -10.01 -1.04
C VAL A 54 -9.59 -9.63 0.42
N THR A 55 -8.81 -10.21 1.34
CA THR A 55 -8.83 -9.85 2.77
C THR A 55 -8.58 -8.36 2.97
N THR A 56 -7.59 -7.81 2.27
CA THR A 56 -7.31 -6.36 2.31
C THR A 56 -8.50 -5.55 1.80
N LEU A 57 -9.09 -5.95 0.67
CA LEU A 57 -10.24 -5.26 0.08
C LEU A 57 -11.47 -5.29 1.01
N ARG A 58 -11.73 -6.42 1.69
CA ARG A 58 -12.81 -6.52 2.69
C ARG A 58 -12.59 -5.60 3.88
N ALA A 59 -11.35 -5.46 4.34
CA ALA A 59 -11.02 -4.51 5.40
C ALA A 59 -11.27 -3.06 4.95
N MET A 60 -10.88 -2.71 3.72
CA MET A 60 -11.14 -1.38 3.15
C MET A 60 -12.64 -1.11 2.98
N ASP A 61 -13.43 -2.11 2.57
CA ASP A 61 -14.90 -2.01 2.53
C ASP A 61 -15.49 -1.72 3.90
N GLY A 62 -15.00 -2.38 4.95
CA GLY A 62 -15.42 -2.13 6.33
C GLY A 62 -15.11 -0.70 6.79
N ILE A 63 -13.88 -0.24 6.56
CA ILE A 63 -13.46 1.14 6.87
C ILE A 63 -14.33 2.15 6.12
N ARG A 64 -14.56 1.90 4.83
CA ARG A 64 -15.40 2.74 3.98
C ARG A 64 -16.81 2.88 4.56
N GLY A 65 -17.41 1.78 5.03
CA GLY A 65 -18.72 1.78 5.69
C GLY A 65 -18.74 2.61 6.98
N LEU A 66 -17.70 2.49 7.82
CA LEU A 66 -17.57 3.30 9.05
C LEU A 66 -17.41 4.80 8.76
N CYS A 67 -16.77 5.15 7.63
CA CYS A 67 -16.60 6.53 7.19
C CYS A 67 -17.81 7.10 6.43
N GLY A 68 -18.87 6.32 6.19
CA GLY A 68 -20.03 6.76 5.41
C GLY A 68 -19.72 7.03 3.93
N ILE A 69 -18.67 6.41 3.38
CA ILE A 69 -18.29 6.54 1.98
C ILE A 69 -19.05 5.48 1.17
N SER A 70 -19.67 5.86 0.06
CA SER A 70 -20.32 4.93 -0.86
C SER A 70 -19.97 5.28 -2.32
N PHE A 71 -19.95 4.27 -3.19
CA PHE A 71 -19.76 4.45 -4.62
C PHE A 71 -21.00 3.96 -5.36
N PRO A 72 -21.45 4.67 -6.41
CA PRO A 72 -22.50 4.18 -7.29
C PRO A 72 -22.03 2.92 -8.04
N SER A 73 -22.99 2.05 -8.36
CA SER A 73 -22.78 0.83 -9.16
C SER A 73 -22.73 1.11 -10.65
#